data_AF-A0A0K3BCH2-F1
#
_entry.id   AF-A0A0K3BCH2-F1
#
_cell.length_a   1.000
_cell.length_b   1.000
_cell.length_c   1.000
_cell.angle_alpha   90.00
_cell.angle_beta   90.00
_cell.angle_gamma   90.00
#
_symmetry.space_group_name_H-M   'P 1'
#
loop_
_entity.id
_entity.type
_entity.pdbx_description
1 polymer ?
#
loop_
_entity_poly.entity_id
_entity_poly.type
_entity_poly.pdbx_seq_one_letter_code
_entity_poly.pdbx_strand_id
1 'polypeptide(L)'
;MGQPDDGLLLLDVDGPLNPYAAQASRRPPGYETFRQTTGGRWLTGKEARKRKGLRVWLNPAHGPMLRELAEETGLTLVWATTWQHEANTCVAPAIGLPELPVIEFTPSTGWKWAAVAAYAQGRPIAWLDDQFDEFPAARGTFDEQRAGASTFLCHVDPATGLLDAHVDAIRHWHAAE
;
A
#
# COMPACT_ATOMS: atom_id res chain seq x y z
N MET A 1 -20.03 -1.72 -2.46
CA MET A 1 -19.72 -0.47 -3.20
C MET A 1 -19.85 0.63 -2.18
N GLY A 2 -18.72 1.16 -1.71
CA GLY A 2 -18.67 2.15 -0.61
C GLY A 2 -19.50 3.39 -0.96
N GLN A 3 -20.17 3.95 0.05
CA GLN A 3 -20.89 5.21 -0.07
C GLN A 3 -19.90 6.35 -0.36
N PRO A 4 -20.34 7.43 -1.03
CA PRO A 4 -19.49 8.55 -1.41
C PRO A 4 -18.78 9.26 -0.24
N ASP A 5 -19.21 9.03 1.00
CA ASP A 5 -18.62 9.60 2.23
C ASP A 5 -17.66 8.65 2.97
N ASP A 6 -17.51 7.40 2.51
CA ASP A 6 -16.63 6.43 3.17
C ASP A 6 -15.17 6.82 2.99
N GLY A 7 -14.40 6.84 4.09
CA GLY A 7 -12.97 7.13 4.07
C GLY A 7 -12.16 6.09 3.28
N LEU A 8 -10.89 6.38 3.02
CA LEU A 8 -10.02 5.52 2.23
C LEU A 8 -8.89 4.91 3.05
N LEU A 9 -8.61 3.63 2.79
CA LEU A 9 -7.39 2.96 3.23
C LEU A 9 -6.47 2.78 2.02
N LEU A 10 -5.49 3.67 1.90
CA LEU A 10 -4.55 3.73 0.78
C LEU A 10 -3.34 2.84 1.04
N LEU A 11 -2.97 2.06 0.03
CA LEU A 11 -1.98 1.01 0.17
C LEU A 11 -0.87 1.13 -0.88
N ASP A 12 0.36 1.33 -0.41
CA ASP A 12 1.54 1.04 -1.21
C ASP A 12 1.94 -0.44 -1.15
N VAL A 13 2.65 -0.89 -2.19
CA VAL A 13 3.23 -2.22 -2.27
C VAL A 13 4.63 -2.22 -1.66
N ASP A 14 5.55 -1.44 -2.20
CA ASP A 14 6.94 -1.40 -1.75
C ASP A 14 7.02 -0.66 -0.42
N GLY A 15 7.65 -1.27 0.58
CA GLY A 15 7.59 -0.81 1.96
C GLY A 15 6.54 -1.59 2.74
N PRO A 16 5.23 -1.24 2.68
CA PRO A 16 4.20 -1.90 3.47
C PRO A 16 3.99 -3.38 3.18
N LEU A 17 3.75 -3.77 1.92
CA LEU A 17 3.48 -5.17 1.58
C LEU A 17 4.74 -5.93 1.15
N ASN A 18 5.73 -5.23 0.63
CA ASN A 18 6.99 -5.75 0.16
C ASN A 18 8.15 -5.04 0.91
N PRO A 19 8.65 -5.64 2.01
CA PRO A 19 9.75 -5.08 2.78
C PRO A 19 11.07 -5.26 2.01
N TYR A 20 11.27 -4.43 0.98
CA TYR A 20 12.38 -4.55 0.03
C TYR A 20 13.74 -4.21 0.66
N ALA A 21 13.75 -3.44 1.75
CA ALA A 21 14.96 -3.08 2.50
C ALA A 21 15.34 -4.14 3.56
N ALA A 22 14.51 -5.17 3.76
CA ALA A 22 14.86 -6.26 4.66
C ALA A 22 16.09 -7.03 4.14
N GLN A 23 16.95 -7.48 5.07
CA GLN A 23 18.16 -8.20 4.69
C GLN A 23 17.82 -9.48 3.93
N ALA A 24 18.50 -9.75 2.81
CA ALA A 24 18.26 -10.90 1.93
C ALA A 24 18.22 -12.26 2.67
N SER A 25 19.03 -12.41 3.72
CA SER A 25 19.12 -13.59 4.59
C SER A 25 18.10 -13.61 5.74
N ARG A 26 17.41 -12.50 5.98
CA ARG A 26 16.40 -12.32 7.04
C ARG A 26 15.09 -11.78 6.45
N ARG A 27 14.59 -12.42 5.40
CA ARG A 27 13.19 -12.22 4.98
C ARG A 27 12.28 -12.36 6.21
N PRO A 28 11.38 -11.40 6.50
CA PRO A 28 10.54 -11.48 7.67
C PRO A 28 9.68 -12.75 7.69
N PRO A 29 9.32 -13.29 8.88
CA PRO A 29 8.46 -14.46 9.00
C PRO A 29 7.12 -14.28 8.27
N GLY A 30 6.57 -15.36 7.71
CA GLY A 30 5.28 -15.33 6.97
C GLY A 30 5.39 -14.88 5.52
N TYR A 31 6.45 -14.17 5.13
CA TYR A 31 6.62 -13.73 3.74
C TYR A 31 7.03 -14.87 2.82
N GLU A 32 6.48 -14.87 1.62
CA GLU A 32 6.81 -15.75 0.51
C GLU A 32 7.58 -15.01 -0.58
N THR A 33 8.28 -15.75 -1.45
CA THR A 33 9.06 -15.13 -2.54
C THR A 33 8.30 -15.20 -3.84
N PHE A 34 8.03 -14.03 -4.40
CA PHE A 34 7.50 -13.82 -5.73
C PHE A 34 8.58 -13.22 -6.64
N ARG A 35 8.39 -13.37 -7.95
CA ARG A 35 9.30 -12.80 -8.94
C ARG A 35 8.59 -12.37 -10.20
N GLN A 36 8.75 -11.11 -10.55
CA GLN A 36 8.44 -10.61 -11.89
C GLN A 36 9.68 -10.78 -12.77
N THR A 37 9.61 -11.71 -13.72
CA THR A 37 10.71 -11.92 -14.67
C THR A 37 10.82 -10.77 -15.66
N THR A 38 11.97 -10.63 -16.32
CA THR A 38 12.18 -9.62 -17.39
C THR A 38 11.18 -9.74 -18.54
N GLY A 39 10.59 -10.92 -18.76
CA GLY A 39 9.51 -11.13 -19.72
C GLY A 39 8.10 -10.93 -19.16
N GLY A 40 7.96 -10.22 -18.04
CA GLY A 40 6.66 -9.87 -17.44
C GLY A 40 5.96 -10.99 -16.65
N ARG A 41 6.46 -12.23 -16.69
CA ARG A 41 5.83 -13.34 -15.95
C ARG A 41 5.96 -13.17 -14.44
N TRP A 42 4.84 -13.32 -13.73
CA TRP A 42 4.77 -13.41 -12.28
C TRP A 42 4.92 -14.86 -11.82
N LEU A 43 5.89 -15.14 -10.95
CA LEU A 43 6.21 -16.47 -10.46
C LEU A 43 6.17 -16.50 -8.94
N THR A 44 5.80 -17.66 -8.37
CA THR A 44 5.86 -17.94 -6.93
C THR A 44 6.59 -19.26 -6.65
N GLY A 45 6.81 -19.60 -5.38
CA GLY A 45 7.29 -20.92 -4.95
C GLY A 45 8.71 -21.24 -5.43
N LYS A 46 8.95 -22.50 -5.83
CA LYS A 46 10.28 -22.97 -6.24
C LYS A 46 10.76 -22.29 -7.53
N GLU A 47 9.85 -21.98 -8.44
CA GLU A 47 10.20 -21.38 -9.74
C GLU A 47 10.66 -19.92 -9.59
N ALA A 48 10.00 -19.14 -8.73
CA ALA A 48 10.46 -17.79 -8.40
C ALA A 48 11.91 -17.76 -7.86
N ARG A 49 12.35 -18.80 -7.15
CA ARG A 49 13.71 -18.88 -6.59
C ARG A 49 14.79 -19.19 -7.62
N LYS A 50 14.43 -19.81 -8.75
CA LYS A 50 15.38 -20.25 -9.80
C LYS A 50 15.57 -19.25 -10.94
N ARG A 51 14.73 -18.22 -11.02
CA ARG A 51 14.73 -17.26 -12.14
C ARG A 51 15.32 -15.91 -11.73
N LYS A 52 15.77 -15.13 -12.71
CA LYS A 52 16.15 -13.72 -12.55
C LYS A 52 14.93 -12.82 -12.78
N GLY A 53 14.95 -11.61 -12.21
CA GLY A 53 13.85 -10.64 -12.26
C GLY A 53 13.71 -9.85 -10.97
N LEU A 54 12.73 -8.95 -10.90
CA LEU A 54 12.39 -8.22 -9.67
C LEU A 54 11.87 -9.22 -8.63
N ARG A 55 12.55 -9.28 -7.48
CA ARG A 55 12.14 -10.13 -6.36
C ARG A 55 11.22 -9.32 -5.47
N VAL A 56 10.06 -9.88 -5.16
CA VAL A 56 9.07 -9.30 -4.25
C VAL A 56 8.81 -10.30 -3.14
N TRP A 57 8.71 -9.81 -1.91
CA TRP A 57 8.26 -10.59 -0.78
C TRP A 57 6.87 -10.15 -0.40
N LEU A 58 5.93 -11.08 -0.31
CA LEU A 58 4.56 -10.78 0.12
C LEU A 58 4.14 -11.76 1.19
N ASN A 59 3.35 -11.31 2.14
CA ASN A 59 2.79 -12.15 3.19
C ASN A 59 1.30 -12.43 2.90
N PRO A 60 0.90 -13.68 2.60
CA PRO A 60 -0.50 -14.01 2.33
C PRO A 60 -1.47 -13.68 3.47
N ALA A 61 -0.99 -13.54 4.70
CA ALA A 61 -1.81 -13.14 5.84
C ALA A 61 -2.26 -11.66 5.79
N HIS A 62 -1.57 -10.81 5.02
CA HIS A 62 -1.90 -9.39 4.95
C HIS A 62 -3.22 -9.10 4.24
N GLY A 63 -3.63 -9.90 3.24
CA GLY A 63 -4.91 -9.64 2.57
C GLY A 63 -6.13 -9.83 3.49
N PRO A 64 -6.27 -10.96 4.20
CA PRO A 64 -7.31 -11.12 5.22
C PRO A 64 -7.30 -10.03 6.28
N MET A 65 -6.11 -9.69 6.81
CA MET A 65 -5.94 -8.61 7.80
C MET A 65 -6.43 -7.25 7.29
N LEU A 66 -6.07 -6.87 6.06
CA LEU A 66 -6.49 -5.61 5.46
C LEU A 66 -8.00 -5.59 5.15
N ARG A 67 -8.58 -6.73 4.74
CA ARG A 67 -10.02 -6.85 4.51
C ARG A 67 -10.81 -6.72 5.81
N GLU A 68 -10.33 -7.34 6.89
CA GLU A 68 -10.93 -7.23 8.22
C GLU A 68 -10.89 -5.78 8.71
N LEU A 69 -9.73 -5.11 8.60
CA LEU A 69 -9.62 -3.69 8.94
C LEU A 69 -10.60 -2.81 8.14
N ALA A 70 -10.70 -3.04 6.83
CA ALA A 70 -11.62 -2.31 5.96
C ALA A 70 -13.10 -2.57 6.30
N GLU A 71 -13.45 -3.80 6.65
CA GLU A 71 -14.81 -4.17 7.09
C GLU A 71 -15.16 -3.54 8.45
N GLU A 72 -14.23 -3.56 9.40
CA GLU A 72 -14.41 -2.98 10.75
C GLU A 72 -14.57 -1.46 10.72
N THR A 73 -13.76 -0.78 9.89
CA THR A 73 -13.73 0.69 9.82
C THR A 73 -14.69 1.25 8.79
N GLY A 74 -15.12 0.46 7.81
CA GLY A 74 -15.84 0.94 6.63
C GLY A 74 -14.96 1.68 5.62
N LEU A 75 -13.64 1.72 5.82
CA LEU A 75 -12.72 2.34 4.87
C LEU A 75 -12.63 1.52 3.57
N THR A 76 -12.62 2.22 2.43
CA THR A 76 -12.43 1.58 1.13
C THR A 76 -10.95 1.37 0.85
N LEU A 77 -10.52 0.13 0.63
CA LEU A 77 -9.17 -0.22 0.20
C LEU A 77 -8.89 0.29 -1.22
N VAL A 78 -7.77 0.98 -1.41
CA VAL A 78 -7.36 1.55 -2.70
C VAL A 78 -5.84 1.44 -2.87
N TRP A 79 -5.39 1.09 -4.08
CA TRP A 79 -3.97 1.08 -4.42
C TRP A 79 -3.43 2.51 -4.60
N ALA A 80 -2.40 2.85 -3.82
CA ALA A 80 -1.61 4.08 -3.92
C ALA A 80 -0.13 3.72 -4.15
N THR A 81 0.14 3.03 -5.25
CA THR A 81 1.43 2.39 -5.51
C THR A 81 1.94 2.65 -6.93
N THR A 82 3.27 2.66 -7.10
CA THR A 82 3.93 2.76 -8.41
C THR A 82 3.69 1.53 -9.29
N TRP A 83 3.24 0.41 -8.72
CA TRP A 83 2.78 -0.77 -9.47
C TRP A 83 1.48 -0.50 -10.25
N GLN A 84 0.69 0.50 -9.85
CA GLN A 84 -0.62 0.81 -10.42
C GLN A 84 -1.47 -0.45 -10.65
N HIS A 85 -2.02 -0.63 -11.85
CA HIS A 85 -2.86 -1.78 -12.22
C HIS A 85 -2.12 -3.12 -12.15
N GLU A 86 -0.78 -3.15 -12.16
CA GLU A 86 -0.04 -4.40 -11.96
C GLU A 86 -0.24 -4.97 -10.56
N ALA A 87 -0.55 -4.12 -9.56
CA ALA A 87 -0.87 -4.59 -8.21
C ALA A 87 -2.10 -5.51 -8.22
N ASN A 88 -3.12 -5.23 -9.04
CA ASN A 88 -4.31 -6.07 -9.16
C ASN A 88 -4.04 -7.42 -9.85
N THR A 89 -3.03 -7.49 -10.73
CA THR A 89 -2.72 -8.72 -11.47
C THR A 89 -1.69 -9.60 -10.76
N CYS A 90 -0.82 -8.99 -9.94
CA CYS A 90 0.30 -9.68 -9.30
C CYS A 90 0.16 -9.76 -7.78
N VAL A 91 -0.06 -8.63 -7.12
CA VAL A 91 -0.02 -8.51 -5.66
C VAL A 91 -1.33 -8.94 -5.03
N ALA A 92 -2.46 -8.41 -5.49
CA ALA A 92 -3.78 -8.70 -4.92
C ALA A 92 -4.07 -10.21 -4.85
N PRO A 93 -3.87 -11.00 -5.94
CA PRO A 93 -4.10 -12.45 -5.89
C PRO A 93 -3.09 -13.19 -4.99
N ALA A 94 -1.87 -12.66 -4.85
CA ALA A 94 -0.82 -13.28 -4.04
C ALA A 94 -1.10 -13.17 -2.53
N ILE A 95 -1.82 -12.14 -2.11
CA ILE A 95 -2.21 -11.95 -0.70
C ILE A 95 -3.69 -12.18 -0.42
N GLY A 96 -4.49 -12.52 -1.44
CA GLY A 96 -5.92 -12.80 -1.27
C GLY A 96 -6.78 -11.53 -1.11
N LEU A 97 -6.36 -10.43 -1.73
CA LEU A 97 -7.21 -9.26 -1.93
C LEU A 97 -8.00 -9.38 -3.25
N PRO A 98 -9.22 -8.83 -3.32
CA PRO A 98 -9.91 -8.65 -4.59
C PRO A 98 -9.21 -7.58 -5.43
N GLU A 99 -9.69 -7.38 -6.66
CA GLU A 99 -9.34 -6.19 -7.43
C GLU A 99 -9.76 -4.93 -6.66
N LEU A 100 -8.83 -3.99 -6.49
CA LEU A 100 -9.08 -2.71 -5.81
C LEU A 100 -9.03 -1.56 -6.81
N PRO A 101 -9.70 -0.43 -6.52
CA PRO A 101 -9.47 0.82 -7.24
C PRO A 101 -7.99 1.22 -7.19
N VAL A 102 -7.53 1.92 -8.24
CA VAL A 102 -6.14 2.35 -8.39
C VAL A 102 -6.09 3.88 -8.52
N ILE A 103 -5.22 4.52 -7.74
CA ILE A 103 -4.85 5.92 -7.95
C ILE A 103 -3.81 5.94 -9.07
N GLU A 104 -4.20 6.44 -10.24
CA GLU A 104 -3.32 6.60 -11.39
C GLU A 104 -2.52 7.89 -11.27
N PHE A 105 -1.22 7.82 -11.56
CA PHE A 105 -0.35 9.00 -11.56
C PHE A 105 0.86 8.78 -12.46
N THR A 106 1.48 9.89 -12.88
CA THR A 106 2.79 9.83 -13.55
C THR A 106 3.88 10.14 -12.52
N PRO A 107 4.82 9.22 -12.25
CA PRO A 107 5.85 9.46 -11.22
C PRO A 107 6.68 10.72 -11.43
N SER A 108 6.83 11.18 -12.68
CA SER A 108 7.59 12.38 -13.04
C SER A 108 6.93 13.71 -12.63
N THR A 109 5.67 13.72 -12.17
CA THR A 109 4.91 14.94 -11.88
C THR A 109 4.52 15.08 -10.40
N GLY A 110 5.52 15.11 -9.50
CA GLY A 110 5.28 15.46 -8.09
C GLY A 110 5.00 14.29 -7.15
N TRP A 111 5.50 13.09 -7.47
CA TRP A 111 5.27 11.86 -6.71
C TRP A 111 3.77 11.49 -6.62
N LYS A 112 3.39 10.67 -5.64
CA LYS A 112 1.99 10.23 -5.38
C LYS A 112 1.10 11.33 -4.80
N TRP A 113 1.69 12.33 -4.14
CA TRP A 113 1.00 13.32 -3.30
C TRP A 113 -0.18 14.01 -4.00
N ALA A 114 0.07 14.65 -5.15
CA ALA A 114 -0.97 15.39 -5.87
C ALA A 114 -2.12 14.49 -6.35
N ALA A 115 -1.79 13.27 -6.81
CA ALA A 115 -2.79 12.32 -7.28
C ALA A 115 -3.63 11.77 -6.12
N VAL A 116 -3.02 11.51 -4.96
CA VAL A 116 -3.75 11.09 -3.76
C VAL A 116 -4.69 12.18 -3.27
N ALA A 117 -4.25 13.45 -3.21
CA ALA A 117 -5.12 14.56 -2.83
C ALA A 117 -6.32 14.68 -3.78
N ALA A 118 -6.07 14.63 -5.09
CA ALA A 118 -7.12 14.71 -6.11
C ALA A 118 -8.10 13.54 -6.03
N TYR A 119 -7.61 12.31 -5.84
CA TYR A 119 -8.45 11.10 -5.75
C TYR A 119 -9.31 11.08 -4.48
N ALA A 120 -8.75 11.53 -3.36
CA ALA A 120 -9.44 11.48 -2.08
C ALA A 120 -10.66 12.42 -2.04
N GLN A 121 -10.70 13.52 -2.80
CA GLN A 121 -11.84 14.43 -2.92
C GLN A 121 -12.41 14.89 -1.56
N GLY A 122 -11.54 15.14 -0.58
CA GLY A 122 -11.94 15.58 0.77
C GLY A 122 -12.34 14.46 1.73
N ARG A 123 -12.44 13.20 1.28
CA ARG A 123 -12.69 12.05 2.17
C ARG A 123 -11.55 11.84 3.16
N PRO A 124 -11.82 11.34 4.39
CA PRO A 124 -10.77 10.91 5.31
C PRO A 124 -9.87 9.85 4.68
N ILE A 125 -8.57 9.87 4.96
CA ILE A 125 -7.64 8.85 4.45
C ILE A 125 -6.71 8.33 5.54
N ALA A 126 -6.54 7.02 5.61
CA ALA A 126 -5.38 6.37 6.22
C ALA A 126 -4.48 5.86 5.09
N TRP A 127 -3.18 6.18 5.12
CA TRP A 127 -2.25 5.82 4.05
C TRP A 127 -1.05 5.07 4.60
N LEU A 128 -0.88 3.83 4.15
CA LEU A 128 0.28 2.99 4.40
C LEU A 128 1.32 3.18 3.27
N ASP A 129 2.46 3.76 3.60
CA ASP A 129 3.58 4.03 2.67
C ASP A 129 4.89 4.16 3.49
N ASP A 130 6.05 3.96 2.86
CA ASP A 130 7.36 4.18 3.50
C ASP A 130 8.00 5.53 3.14
N GLN A 131 7.53 6.23 2.11
CA GLN A 131 8.24 7.37 1.50
C GLN A 131 7.57 8.73 1.74
N PHE A 132 7.09 8.99 2.97
CA PHE A 132 6.42 10.25 3.29
C PHE A 132 7.35 11.47 3.40
N ASP A 133 8.65 11.27 3.63
CA ASP A 133 9.59 12.37 3.89
C ASP A 133 10.48 12.72 2.69
N GLU A 134 10.38 11.99 1.58
CA GLU A 134 11.26 12.18 0.41
C GLU A 134 10.94 13.45 -0.40
N PHE A 135 9.69 13.93 -0.35
CA PHE A 135 9.20 15.05 -1.15
C PHE A 135 8.52 16.12 -0.30
N PRO A 136 9.26 16.84 0.58
CA PRO A 136 8.67 17.74 1.57
C PRO A 136 7.87 18.90 0.96
N ALA A 137 8.27 19.43 -0.21
CA ALA A 137 7.51 20.47 -0.90
C ALA A 137 6.17 19.95 -1.43
N ALA A 138 6.15 18.74 -2.00
CA ALA A 138 4.92 18.12 -2.49
C ALA A 138 3.98 17.73 -1.34
N ARG A 139 4.55 17.26 -0.22
CA ARG A 139 3.81 17.02 1.03
C ARG A 139 3.15 18.30 1.55
N GLY A 140 3.89 19.41 1.59
CA GLY A 140 3.32 20.71 1.99
C GLY A 140 2.13 21.13 1.13
N THR A 141 2.24 21.00 -0.20
CA THR A 141 1.10 21.26 -1.10
C THR A 141 -0.08 20.32 -0.86
N PHE A 142 0.19 19.04 -0.58
CA PHE A 142 -0.86 18.08 -0.22
C PHE A 142 -1.58 18.45 1.08
N ASP A 143 -0.83 18.85 2.11
CA ASP A 143 -1.39 19.26 3.41
C ASP A 143 -2.27 20.51 3.25
N GLU A 144 -1.83 21.48 2.44
CA GLU A 144 -2.64 22.66 2.09
C GLU A 144 -3.91 22.31 1.32
N GLN A 145 -3.82 21.42 0.32
CA GLN A 145 -4.97 20.99 -0.49
C GLN A 145 -6.00 20.20 0.32
N ARG A 146 -5.55 19.45 1.31
CA ARG A 146 -6.40 18.65 2.20
C ARG A 146 -6.69 19.32 3.54
N ALA A 147 -6.44 20.63 3.66
CA ALA A 147 -6.75 21.36 4.87
C ALA A 147 -8.22 21.18 5.27
N GLY A 148 -8.46 20.65 6.48
CA GLY A 148 -9.79 20.34 7.00
C GLY A 148 -10.30 18.93 6.69
N ALA A 149 -9.61 18.12 5.88
CA ALA A 149 -9.90 16.72 5.65
C ALA A 149 -8.95 15.84 6.46
N SER A 150 -9.49 14.88 7.22
CA SER A 150 -8.65 14.03 8.07
C SER A 150 -7.71 13.15 7.25
N THR A 151 -6.48 13.03 7.75
CA THR A 151 -5.39 12.34 7.07
C THR A 151 -4.47 11.71 8.10
N PHE A 152 -4.37 10.39 8.07
CA PHE A 152 -3.43 9.61 8.85
C PHE A 152 -2.35 9.01 7.96
N LEU A 153 -1.13 9.55 8.05
CA LEU A 153 0.04 9.04 7.35
C LEU A 153 0.71 7.95 8.20
N CYS A 154 0.41 6.69 7.89
CA CYS A 154 0.93 5.53 8.61
C CYS A 154 2.24 5.06 7.97
N HIS A 155 3.37 5.65 8.40
CA HIS A 155 4.69 5.26 7.91
C HIS A 155 4.98 3.78 8.24
N VAL A 156 5.38 3.00 7.24
CA VAL A 156 5.79 1.61 7.42
C VAL A 156 7.28 1.45 7.09
N ASP A 157 8.08 0.94 8.02
CA ASP A 157 9.52 0.72 7.78
C ASP A 157 9.73 -0.37 6.70
N PRO A 158 10.41 -0.06 5.58
CA PRO A 158 10.62 -1.00 4.48
C PRO A 158 11.54 -2.17 4.83
N ALA A 159 12.19 -2.15 5.99
CA ALA A 159 12.95 -3.28 6.52
C ALA A 159 12.09 -4.31 7.27
N THR A 160 10.86 -3.94 7.65
CA THR A 160 9.95 -4.80 8.44
C THR A 160 8.64 -5.09 7.73
N GLY A 161 8.10 -4.11 6.98
CA GLY A 161 6.81 -4.18 6.33
C GLY A 161 5.65 -3.98 7.30
N LEU A 162 4.44 -4.27 6.83
CA LEU A 162 3.21 -4.10 7.60
C LEU A 162 3.23 -5.02 8.83
N LEU A 163 2.71 -4.49 9.94
CA LEU A 163 2.68 -5.11 11.27
C LEU A 163 1.32 -4.81 11.90
N ASP A 164 0.91 -5.63 12.87
CA ASP A 164 -0.34 -5.46 13.61
C ASP A 164 -0.45 -4.06 14.25
N ALA A 165 0.67 -3.50 14.72
CA ALA A 165 0.71 -2.16 15.30
C ALA A 165 0.25 -1.05 14.33
N HIS A 166 0.50 -1.21 13.02
CA HIS A 166 0.02 -0.26 12.02
C HIS A 166 -1.51 -0.36 11.83
N VAL A 167 -2.04 -1.59 11.84
CA VAL A 167 -3.49 -1.86 11.78
C VAL A 167 -4.18 -1.27 13.00
N ASP A 168 -3.63 -1.50 14.19
CA ASP A 168 -4.17 -0.96 15.44
C ASP A 168 -4.09 0.57 15.47
N ALA A 169 -3.03 1.17 14.93
CA ALA A 169 -2.93 2.63 14.83
C ALA A 169 -4.03 3.21 13.93
N ILE A 170 -4.33 2.57 12.80
CA ILE A 170 -5.42 2.99 11.91
C ILE A 170 -6.78 2.86 12.60
N ARG A 171 -7.02 1.76 13.35
CA ARG A 171 -8.25 1.60 14.14
C ARG A 171 -8.43 2.72 15.16
N HIS A 172 -7.36 3.04 15.90
CA HIS A 172 -7.40 4.09 16.91
C HIS A 172 -7.63 5.47 16.30
N TRP A 173 -6.96 5.77 15.19
CA TRP A 173 -7.19 7.00 14.46
C TRP A 173 -8.65 7.09 14.00
N HIS A 174 -9.16 6.06 13.32
CA HIS A 174 -10.52 6.05 12.80
C HIS A 174 -11.59 6.17 13.90
N ALA A 175 -11.38 5.56 15.08
CA ALA A 175 -12.31 5.67 16.20
C ALA A 175 -12.32 7.06 16.87
N ALA A 176 -11.33 7.91 16.58
CA ALA A 176 -11.23 9.27 17.10
C ALA A 176 -11.76 10.35 16.14
N GLU A 177 -12.14 9.95 14.92
CA GLU A 177 -12.84 10.79 13.93
C GLU A 177 -14.33 10.95 14.29
#